data_AF-A0A964P4F4-F1
#
_entry.id   AF-A0A964P4F4-F1
#
_cell.length_a   1.000
_cell.length_b   1.000
_cell.length_c   1.000
_cell.angle_alpha   90.00
_cell.angle_beta   90.00
_cell.angle_gamma   90.00
#
_symmetry.space_group_name_H-M   'P 1'
#
loop_
_entity.id
_entity.type
_entity.pdbx_description
1 polymer ?
#
loop_
_entity_poly.entity_id
_entity_poly.type
_entity_poly.pdbx_seq_one_letter_code
_entity_poly.pdbx_strand_id
1 'polypeptide(L)'
;MSEESRRQQRRERIRRRRSPGPVVYAAAKKVPEMPGIFGWMQRNGRVFILAGIFVMLASLGGSFLAGAFTGAKGGNTATATVAPTVECGRPVGTPNAEGVVRRYSCVPAMQIDHKKQYEAVIRTEKGDVWIALLPDAAPQTVNNFVFLARNRFFEGLTFHRVIAGFVAQGGDSLGNGNGDAGYKLPTERNAVHFDAGIVAMAKSSAGVSSSQFFITLAP
;
A
#
# COMPACT_ATOMS: atom_id res chain seq x y z
N MET A 1 54.64 16.34 -18.18
CA MET A 1 53.17 16.11 -18.18
C MET A 1 52.51 17.28 -18.86
N SER A 2 51.93 17.11 -20.06
CA SER A 2 51.41 18.22 -20.88
C SER A 2 50.05 18.72 -20.38
N GLU A 3 49.70 19.98 -20.69
CA GLU A 3 48.40 20.56 -20.35
C GLU A 3 47.21 19.76 -20.92
N GLU A 4 47.42 19.14 -22.08
CA GLU A 4 46.40 18.32 -22.74
C GLU A 4 46.04 17.10 -21.90
N SER A 5 47.01 16.43 -21.27
CA SER A 5 46.76 15.31 -20.37
C SER A 5 45.93 15.75 -19.15
N ARG A 6 46.14 16.97 -18.64
CA ARG A 6 45.34 17.52 -17.52
C ARG A 6 43.90 17.82 -17.94
N ARG A 7 43.70 18.34 -19.16
CA ARG A 7 42.36 18.61 -19.73
C ARG A 7 41.60 17.32 -20.00
N GLN A 8 42.28 16.28 -20.52
CA GLN A 8 41.68 14.96 -20.74
C GLN A 8 41.27 14.30 -19.42
N GLN A 9 42.15 14.28 -18.41
CA GLN A 9 41.82 13.74 -17.09
C GLN A 9 40.66 14.48 -16.42
N ARG A 10 40.57 15.82 -16.58
CA ARG A 10 39.46 16.60 -16.04
C ARG A 10 38.13 16.28 -16.73
N ARG A 11 38.13 16.11 -18.06
CA ARG A 11 36.94 15.70 -18.82
C ARG A 11 36.46 14.30 -18.43
N GLU A 12 37.39 13.38 -18.23
CA GLU A 12 37.06 12.00 -17.86
C GLU A 12 36.47 11.91 -16.44
N ARG A 13 37.01 12.69 -15.48
CA ARG A 13 36.44 12.80 -14.13
C ARG A 13 35.01 13.34 -14.13
N ILE A 14 34.70 14.31 -14.99
CA ILE A 14 33.35 14.88 -15.11
C ILE A 14 32.38 13.86 -15.73
N ARG A 15 32.83 13.09 -16.73
CA ARG A 15 32.02 12.02 -17.34
C ARG A 15 31.65 10.94 -16.33
N ARG A 16 32.60 10.48 -15.51
CA ARG A 16 32.35 9.46 -14.47
C ARG A 16 31.37 9.92 -13.38
N ARG A 17 31.28 11.23 -13.11
CA ARG A 17 30.31 11.78 -12.13
C ARG A 17 28.89 11.91 -12.68
N ARG A 18 28.69 11.94 -14.00
CA ARG A 18 27.37 12.16 -14.64
C ARG A 18 26.64 10.89 -15.05
N SER A 19 27.28 9.73 -14.96
CA SER A 19 26.63 8.44 -15.25
C SER A 19 26.56 7.62 -13.97
N PRO A 20 25.46 7.68 -13.19
CA PRO A 20 25.22 6.66 -12.18
C PRO A 20 25.13 5.31 -12.90
N GLY A 21 25.99 4.38 -12.52
CA GLY A 21 25.98 3.02 -13.06
C GLY A 21 24.67 2.30 -12.76
N PRO A 22 24.37 1.19 -13.46
CA PRO A 22 23.20 0.39 -13.16
C PRO A 22 23.27 -0.08 -11.70
N VAL A 23 22.21 0.18 -10.93
CA VAL A 23 22.06 -0.35 -9.58
C VAL A 23 21.75 -1.83 -9.72
N VAL A 24 22.77 -2.66 -9.51
CA VAL A 24 22.61 -4.12 -9.45
C VAL A 24 22.21 -4.49 -8.02
N TYR A 25 20.95 -4.89 -7.83
CA TYR A 25 20.54 -5.54 -6.59
C TYR A 25 21.18 -6.93 -6.54
N ALA A 26 22.04 -7.16 -5.55
CA ALA A 26 22.61 -8.47 -5.30
C ALA A 26 21.49 -9.45 -4.91
N ALA A 27 21.48 -10.63 -5.55
CA ALA A 27 20.55 -11.71 -5.24
C ALA A 27 20.53 -12.00 -3.73
N ALA A 28 19.33 -12.03 -3.16
CA ALA A 28 19.10 -12.30 -1.74
C ALA A 28 19.80 -13.60 -1.33
N LYS A 29 20.70 -13.52 -0.34
CA LYS A 29 21.37 -14.70 0.21
C LYS A 29 20.34 -15.61 0.89
N LYS A 30 20.52 -16.92 0.71
CA LYS A 30 19.66 -18.01 1.20
C LYS A 30 19.09 -17.75 2.60
N VAL A 31 17.77 -17.90 2.70
CA VAL A 31 17.02 -17.86 3.96
C VAL A 31 17.58 -18.91 4.93
N PRO A 32 17.94 -18.56 6.17
CA PRO A 32 18.47 -19.52 7.13
C PRO A 32 17.41 -20.58 7.49
N GLU A 33 17.80 -21.85 7.44
CA GLU A 33 16.95 -22.97 7.81
C GLU A 33 16.66 -22.93 9.32
N MET A 34 15.38 -22.92 9.69
CA MET A 34 14.97 -22.87 11.10
C MET A 34 14.90 -24.27 11.72
N PRO A 35 15.41 -24.49 12.93
CA PRO A 35 15.23 -25.75 13.65
C PRO A 35 13.78 -25.91 14.14
N GLY A 36 13.35 -27.17 14.32
CA GLY A 36 12.04 -27.53 14.87
C GLY A 36 10.96 -27.79 13.81
N ILE A 37 9.70 -27.79 14.25
CA ILE A 37 8.54 -28.17 13.41
C ILE A 37 8.38 -27.28 12.18
N PHE A 38 8.87 -26.04 12.24
CA PHE A 38 8.89 -25.09 11.13
C PHE A 38 9.86 -25.49 10.00
N GLY A 39 11.06 -26.01 10.31
CA GLY A 39 12.00 -26.53 9.31
C GLY A 39 11.59 -27.88 8.71
N TRP A 40 10.76 -28.66 9.43
CA TRP A 40 10.14 -29.88 8.90
C TRP A 40 8.97 -29.55 7.96
N MET A 41 8.18 -28.53 8.29
CA MET A 41 7.03 -28.07 7.48
C MET A 41 7.46 -27.44 6.14
N GLN A 42 8.60 -26.73 6.12
CA GLN A 42 9.21 -26.20 4.89
C GLN A 42 9.63 -27.32 3.91
N ARG A 43 9.85 -28.55 4.39
CA ARG A 43 10.23 -29.71 3.55
C ARG A 43 9.04 -30.50 2.98
N ASN A 44 7.84 -30.40 3.56
CA ASN A 44 6.71 -31.31 3.26
C ASN A 44 5.44 -30.62 2.71
N GLY A 45 5.54 -29.40 2.19
CA GLY A 45 4.41 -28.52 1.82
C GLY A 45 3.40 -29.04 0.76
N ARG A 46 3.60 -30.23 0.18
CA ARG A 46 2.68 -30.83 -0.81
C ARG A 46 1.46 -31.52 -0.20
N VAL A 47 1.49 -31.89 1.08
CA VAL A 47 0.44 -32.73 1.71
C VAL A 47 -0.71 -31.90 2.32
N PHE A 48 -0.51 -30.60 2.57
CA PHE A 48 -1.45 -29.78 3.34
C PHE A 48 -2.62 -29.15 2.56
N ILE A 49 -2.67 -29.29 1.22
CA ILE A 49 -3.60 -28.51 0.38
C ILE A 49 -5.00 -29.15 0.20
N LEU A 50 -5.22 -30.42 0.54
CA LEU A 50 -6.44 -31.14 0.12
C LEU A 50 -7.63 -31.15 1.11
N ALA A 51 -7.51 -30.65 2.35
CA ALA A 51 -8.55 -30.86 3.38
C ALA A 51 -9.52 -29.67 3.61
N GLY A 52 -9.30 -28.50 2.99
CA GLY A 52 -9.93 -27.24 3.44
C GLY A 52 -11.21 -26.74 2.74
N ILE A 53 -11.80 -27.46 1.78
CA ILE A 53 -12.74 -26.87 0.80
C ILE A 53 -14.25 -27.16 1.03
N PHE A 54 -14.70 -27.89 2.06
CA PHE A 54 -16.10 -28.40 2.04
C PHE A 54 -17.17 -27.73 2.93
N VAL A 55 -16.93 -26.65 3.69
CA VAL A 55 -17.98 -26.11 4.58
C VAL A 55 -18.07 -24.58 4.59
N MET A 56 -18.85 -23.99 3.68
CA MET A 56 -19.62 -22.75 3.91
C MET A 56 -20.42 -22.31 2.66
N LEU A 57 -21.53 -22.99 2.36
CA LEU A 57 -22.58 -22.49 1.45
C LEU A 57 -23.95 -22.96 1.96
N ALA A 58 -24.53 -22.21 2.90
CA ALA A 58 -25.98 -22.15 3.15
C ALA A 58 -26.29 -21.25 4.37
N SER A 59 -26.67 -19.99 4.15
CA SER A 59 -27.75 -19.30 4.91
C SER A 59 -27.72 -17.77 4.69
N LEU A 60 -28.40 -17.30 3.64
CA LEU A 60 -28.91 -15.93 3.61
C LEU A 60 -30.35 -15.95 3.12
N GLY A 61 -31.28 -15.62 4.02
CA GLY A 61 -32.69 -15.41 3.74
C GLY A 61 -33.15 -14.07 4.31
N GLY A 62 -33.82 -13.29 3.46
CA GLY A 62 -35.06 -12.55 3.78
C GLY A 62 -35.03 -11.24 4.60
N SER A 63 -35.07 -10.11 3.86
CA SER A 63 -36.10 -9.03 3.87
C SER A 63 -36.42 -8.12 5.09
N PHE A 64 -36.89 -6.90 4.71
CA PHE A 64 -37.76 -5.91 5.42
C PHE A 64 -37.05 -4.87 6.34
N LEU A 65 -37.39 -3.57 6.44
CA LEU A 65 -38.37 -2.64 5.84
C LEU A 65 -37.92 -1.19 6.18
N ALA A 66 -38.44 -0.19 5.46
CA ALA A 66 -38.20 1.25 5.62
C ALA A 66 -38.88 1.88 6.86
N GLY A 67 -38.34 3.01 7.32
CA GLY A 67 -38.98 3.92 8.28
C GLY A 67 -38.36 5.32 8.25
N ALA A 68 -39.10 6.28 7.70
CA ALA A 68 -38.79 7.70 7.70
C ALA A 68 -39.16 8.34 9.05
N PHE A 69 -38.38 9.32 9.51
CA PHE A 69 -38.84 10.28 10.52
C PHE A 69 -38.43 11.70 10.12
N THR A 70 -39.44 12.55 10.07
CA THR A 70 -39.39 13.98 9.76
C THR A 70 -39.16 14.81 11.03
N GLY A 71 -38.25 15.79 10.94
CA GLY A 71 -38.43 17.13 11.51
C GLY A 71 -37.96 17.39 12.95
N ALA A 72 -36.95 18.26 13.09
CA ALA A 72 -36.96 19.35 14.07
C ALA A 72 -35.89 20.40 13.72
N LYS A 73 -36.32 21.67 13.69
CA LYS A 73 -35.56 22.90 13.47
C LYS A 73 -35.12 23.42 14.85
N GLY A 74 -33.86 23.82 15.01
CA GLY A 74 -33.39 24.46 16.24
C GLY A 74 -31.97 25.01 16.05
N GLY A 75 -31.86 26.33 15.88
CA GLY A 75 -30.58 27.01 15.73
C GLY A 75 -29.90 27.23 17.08
N ASN A 76 -28.57 27.37 17.05
CA ASN A 76 -27.84 28.21 17.99
C ASN A 76 -26.61 28.80 17.29
N THR A 77 -26.55 30.12 17.37
CA THR A 77 -25.46 30.99 16.95
C THR A 77 -24.24 30.74 17.84
N ALA A 78 -23.10 30.42 17.23
CA ALA A 78 -21.79 30.54 17.86
C ALA A 78 -20.81 31.13 16.85
N THR A 79 -20.50 32.40 17.05
CA THR A 79 -19.42 33.11 16.39
C THR A 79 -18.09 32.60 16.95
N ALA A 80 -17.26 32.02 16.09
CA ALA A 80 -15.81 31.98 16.26
C ALA A 80 -15.16 31.91 14.88
N THR A 81 -14.76 33.07 14.37
CA THR A 81 -13.86 33.21 13.23
C THR A 81 -12.49 32.68 13.63
N VAL A 82 -12.21 31.45 13.27
CA VAL A 82 -10.86 31.01 12.87
C VAL A 82 -11.04 30.41 11.49
N ALA A 83 -10.39 30.98 10.48
CA ALA A 83 -10.34 30.37 9.16
C ALA A 83 -9.87 28.91 9.33
N PRO A 84 -10.63 27.90 8.90
CA PRO A 84 -10.16 26.53 9.02
C PRO A 84 -9.02 26.36 8.01
N THR A 85 -7.78 26.33 8.50
CA THR A 85 -6.75 25.52 7.85
C THR A 85 -7.32 24.11 7.79
N VAL A 86 -7.82 23.71 6.62
CA VAL A 86 -8.27 22.34 6.37
C VAL A 86 -7.05 21.47 6.59
N GLU A 87 -6.95 20.87 7.77
CA GLU A 87 -5.82 20.03 8.14
C GLU A 87 -5.90 18.77 7.29
N CYS A 88 -5.06 18.72 6.26
CA CYS A 88 -5.15 17.68 5.25
C CYS A 88 -4.85 16.31 5.86
N GLY A 89 -5.75 15.34 5.67
CA GLY A 89 -5.63 14.02 6.27
C GLY A 89 -6.40 13.81 7.59
N ARG A 90 -7.31 14.73 7.96
CA ARG A 90 -8.28 14.44 9.03
C ARG A 90 -9.28 13.35 8.63
N PRO A 91 -9.65 12.43 9.55
CA PRO A 91 -10.80 11.55 9.41
C PRO A 91 -12.07 12.32 9.04
N VAL A 92 -12.83 11.85 8.04
CA VAL A 92 -14.13 12.44 7.64
C VAL A 92 -15.31 11.56 8.07
N GLY A 93 -15.03 10.33 8.51
CA GLY A 93 -16.02 9.41 9.05
C GLY A 93 -15.86 9.18 10.54
N THR A 94 -16.94 8.72 11.18
CA THR A 94 -16.85 8.12 12.50
C THR A 94 -16.02 6.84 12.42
N PRO A 95 -15.11 6.60 13.36
CA PRO A 95 -14.45 5.29 13.46
C PRO A 95 -15.48 4.16 13.58
N ASN A 96 -15.15 2.98 13.06
CA ASN A 96 -15.97 1.79 13.28
C ASN A 96 -15.93 1.37 14.78
N ALA A 97 -16.63 0.30 15.14
CA ALA A 97 -16.65 -0.22 16.52
C ALA A 97 -15.26 -0.54 17.09
N GLU A 98 -14.26 -0.77 16.24
CA GLU A 98 -12.86 -1.07 16.59
C GLU A 98 -11.97 0.19 16.60
N GLY A 99 -12.55 1.38 16.37
CA GLY A 99 -11.82 2.64 16.31
C GLY A 99 -11.07 2.89 14.99
N VAL A 100 -11.37 2.13 13.92
CA VAL A 100 -10.70 2.25 12.62
C VAL A 100 -11.38 3.28 11.73
N VAL A 101 -10.58 4.16 11.12
CA VAL A 101 -11.03 5.18 10.16
C VAL A 101 -10.64 4.79 8.74
N ARG A 102 -11.59 4.84 7.80
CA ARG A 102 -11.38 4.46 6.40
C ARG A 102 -11.58 5.59 5.38
N ARG A 103 -11.85 6.82 5.82
CA ARG A 103 -12.15 7.95 4.94
C ARG A 103 -11.50 9.22 5.47
N TYR A 104 -10.81 9.94 4.59
CA TYR A 104 -10.09 11.17 4.91
C TYR A 104 -10.45 12.28 3.91
N SER A 105 -10.26 13.53 4.32
CA SER A 105 -10.71 14.70 3.56
C SER A 105 -9.87 14.99 2.32
N CYS A 106 -8.60 14.57 2.32
CA CYS A 106 -7.65 14.83 1.25
C CYS A 106 -6.34 14.06 1.47
N VAL A 107 -5.45 14.14 0.47
CA VAL A 107 -4.12 13.53 0.49
C VAL A 107 -3.33 14.02 1.70
N PRO A 108 -2.66 13.12 2.47
CA PRO A 108 -1.85 13.52 3.62
C PRO A 108 -0.64 14.36 3.18
N ALA A 109 -0.24 15.30 4.04
CA ALA A 109 1.02 16.03 3.85
C ALA A 109 2.22 15.07 3.83
N MET A 110 3.34 15.49 3.24
CA MET A 110 4.58 14.70 3.22
C MET A 110 5.15 14.57 4.64
N GLN A 111 5.14 13.36 5.19
CA GLN A 111 5.61 13.04 6.55
C GLN A 111 6.88 12.18 6.56
N ILE A 112 7.23 11.59 5.41
CA ILE A 112 8.42 10.75 5.26
C ILE A 112 9.60 11.55 4.69
N ASP A 113 10.82 11.07 4.97
CA ASP A 113 12.04 11.53 4.34
C ASP A 113 12.38 10.59 3.17
N HIS A 114 12.19 11.06 1.95
CA HIS A 114 12.39 10.27 0.74
C HIS A 114 13.82 9.78 0.48
N LYS A 115 14.80 10.20 1.29
CA LYS A 115 16.19 9.72 1.21
C LYS A 115 16.45 8.51 2.13
N LYS A 116 15.49 8.15 2.98
CA LYS A 116 15.59 7.01 3.90
C LYS A 116 14.94 5.77 3.30
N GLN A 117 15.32 4.63 3.87
CA GLN A 117 14.70 3.35 3.56
C GLN A 117 13.53 3.13 4.52
N TYR A 118 12.44 2.57 3.99
CA TYR A 118 11.26 2.20 4.77
C TYR A 118 10.87 0.78 4.45
N GLU A 119 10.42 0.07 5.48
CA GLU A 119 9.87 -1.27 5.37
C GLU A 119 8.49 -1.31 6.00
N ALA A 120 7.64 -2.17 5.47
CA ALA A 120 6.34 -2.48 6.02
C ALA A 120 6.16 -3.99 6.13
N VAL A 121 5.45 -4.42 7.17
CA VAL A 121 5.07 -5.82 7.37
C VAL A 121 3.55 -5.90 7.34
N ILE A 122 3.02 -6.62 6.36
CA ILE A 122 1.60 -6.98 6.33
C ILE A 122 1.45 -8.32 7.03
N ARG A 123 0.82 -8.30 8.20
CA ARG A 123 0.50 -9.52 8.95
C ARG A 123 -0.80 -10.09 8.44
N THR A 124 -0.77 -11.35 8.01
CA THR A 124 -1.96 -12.08 7.56
C THR A 124 -2.07 -13.40 8.28
N GLU A 125 -3.25 -14.01 8.25
CA GLU A 125 -3.45 -15.38 8.75
C GLU A 125 -2.59 -16.43 8.03
N LYS A 126 -2.07 -16.10 6.84
CA LYS A 126 -1.20 -16.97 6.02
C LYS A 126 0.28 -16.68 6.21
N GLY A 127 0.63 -15.77 7.12
CA GLY A 127 2.00 -15.36 7.41
C GLY A 127 2.26 -13.89 7.09
N ASP A 128 3.50 -13.48 7.35
CA ASP A 128 3.95 -12.10 7.21
C ASP A 128 4.49 -11.85 5.80
N VAL A 129 4.08 -10.72 5.21
CA VAL A 129 4.61 -10.21 3.95
C VAL A 129 5.48 -8.99 4.24
N TRP A 130 6.77 -9.11 3.95
CA TRP A 130 7.75 -8.03 4.11
C TRP A 130 7.86 -7.23 2.82
N ILE A 131 7.74 -5.91 2.94
CA ILE A 131 7.74 -4.99 1.80
C ILE A 131 8.79 -3.92 2.03
N ALA A 132 9.77 -3.85 1.12
CA ALA A 132 10.65 -2.69 1.01
C ALA A 132 9.93 -1.59 0.20
N LEU A 133 9.87 -0.39 0.76
CA LEU A 133 9.22 0.76 0.12
C LEU A 133 10.28 1.63 -0.59
N LEU A 134 9.93 2.14 -1.76
CA LEU A 134 10.82 2.93 -2.63
C LEU A 134 10.41 4.42 -2.65
N PRO A 135 10.69 5.20 -1.59
CA PRO A 135 10.23 6.58 -1.50
C PRO A 135 10.97 7.54 -2.43
N ASP A 136 12.11 7.13 -2.97
CA ASP A 136 12.84 7.82 -4.04
C ASP A 136 12.13 7.68 -5.40
N ALA A 137 11.56 6.50 -5.68
CA ALA A 137 10.85 6.20 -6.91
C ALA A 137 9.38 6.66 -6.91
N ALA A 138 8.72 6.68 -5.75
CA ALA A 138 7.31 7.04 -5.60
C ALA A 138 7.02 7.71 -4.23
N PRO A 139 7.56 8.93 -3.97
CA PRO A 139 7.48 9.56 -2.65
C PRO A 139 6.06 9.79 -2.14
N GLN A 140 5.13 10.25 -2.99
CA GLN A 140 3.75 10.50 -2.57
C GLN A 140 3.00 9.19 -2.28
N THR A 141 3.26 8.16 -3.08
CA THR A 141 2.68 6.83 -2.91
C THR A 141 3.16 6.17 -1.62
N VAL A 142 4.47 6.21 -1.34
CA VAL A 142 5.03 5.65 -0.10
C VAL A 142 4.55 6.46 1.10
N ASN A 143 4.51 7.79 1.02
CA ASN A 143 3.97 8.63 2.07
C ASN A 143 2.52 8.27 2.41
N ASN A 144 1.69 8.11 1.38
CA ASN A 144 0.30 7.69 1.51
C ASN A 144 0.18 6.32 2.18
N PHE A 145 0.93 5.32 1.71
CA PHE A 145 0.89 3.98 2.27
C PHE A 145 1.30 3.97 3.75
N VAL A 146 2.38 4.67 4.11
CA VAL A 146 2.85 4.79 5.49
C VAL A 146 1.83 5.50 6.37
N PHE A 147 1.23 6.59 5.88
CA PHE A 147 0.18 7.32 6.59
C PHE A 147 -1.02 6.41 6.88
N LEU A 148 -1.55 5.72 5.87
CA LEU A 148 -2.69 4.81 6.02
C LEU A 148 -2.37 3.66 6.99
N ALA A 149 -1.19 3.04 6.86
CA ALA A 149 -0.75 1.97 7.74
C ALA A 149 -0.65 2.41 9.21
N ARG A 150 -0.05 3.58 9.48
CA ARG A 150 0.08 4.13 10.84
C ARG A 150 -1.26 4.49 11.47
N ASN A 151 -2.26 4.82 10.65
CA ASN A 151 -3.62 5.11 11.10
C ASN A 151 -4.54 3.88 11.10
N ARG A 152 -3.96 2.67 11.10
CA ARG A 152 -4.70 1.39 11.19
C ARG A 152 -5.68 1.16 10.03
N PHE A 153 -5.53 1.89 8.92
CA PHE A 153 -6.46 1.82 7.78
C PHE A 153 -6.55 0.43 7.17
N PHE A 154 -5.46 -0.36 7.17
CA PHE A 154 -5.45 -1.67 6.54
C PHE A 154 -5.93 -2.80 7.47
N GLU A 155 -6.22 -2.53 8.74
CA GLU A 155 -6.60 -3.56 9.70
C GLU A 155 -7.96 -4.17 9.40
N GLY A 156 -8.03 -5.50 9.40
CA GLY A 156 -9.26 -6.24 9.07
C GLY A 156 -9.60 -6.26 7.58
N LEU A 157 -8.71 -5.75 6.70
CA LEU A 157 -8.91 -5.88 5.26
C LEU A 157 -8.47 -7.22 4.70
N THR A 158 -9.14 -7.61 3.62
CA THR A 158 -8.84 -8.81 2.86
C THR A 158 -8.14 -8.48 1.54
N PHE A 159 -7.47 -9.48 0.98
CA PHE A 159 -7.12 -9.49 -0.44
C PHE A 159 -8.37 -9.92 -1.23
N HIS A 160 -9.21 -8.94 -1.57
CA HIS A 160 -10.51 -9.18 -2.21
C HIS A 160 -10.39 -9.75 -3.63
N ARG A 161 -9.21 -9.64 -4.27
CA ARG A 161 -8.97 -10.16 -5.62
C ARG A 161 -7.59 -10.82 -5.71
N VAL A 162 -7.57 -12.11 -5.99
CA VAL A 162 -6.33 -12.89 -6.18
C VAL A 162 -6.45 -13.71 -7.46
N ILE A 163 -5.52 -13.48 -8.40
CA ILE A 163 -5.45 -14.19 -9.67
C ILE A 163 -4.05 -14.82 -9.77
N ALA A 164 -4.00 -16.16 -9.76
CA ALA A 164 -2.77 -16.91 -9.87
C ALA A 164 -2.00 -16.54 -11.15
N GLY A 165 -0.70 -16.31 -11.02
CA GLY A 165 0.14 -15.88 -12.15
C GLY A 165 -0.11 -14.45 -12.62
N PHE A 166 -0.79 -13.62 -11.82
CA PHE A 166 -0.99 -12.22 -12.14
C PHE A 166 -0.81 -11.32 -10.92
N VAL A 167 -1.84 -11.18 -10.06
CA VAL A 167 -1.79 -10.26 -8.91
C VAL A 167 -2.60 -10.75 -7.72
N ALA A 168 -2.16 -10.35 -6.52
CA ALA A 168 -2.96 -10.32 -5.30
C ALA A 168 -3.23 -8.86 -4.92
N GLN A 169 -4.49 -8.44 -4.94
CA GLN A 169 -4.93 -7.06 -4.73
C GLN A 169 -5.69 -6.90 -3.42
N GLY A 170 -5.36 -5.84 -2.69
CA GLY A 170 -5.91 -5.50 -1.37
C GLY A 170 -5.99 -3.99 -1.15
N GLY A 171 -6.15 -3.58 0.11
CA GLY A 171 -6.22 -2.15 0.47
C GLY A 171 -7.55 -1.46 0.14
N ASP A 172 -8.59 -2.24 -0.11
CA ASP A 172 -9.95 -1.75 -0.35
C ASP A 172 -10.71 -1.59 0.96
N SER A 173 -11.16 -0.36 1.27
CA SER A 173 -11.94 -0.04 2.47
C SER A 173 -13.32 -0.69 2.54
N LEU A 174 -13.88 -1.13 1.41
CA LEU A 174 -15.19 -1.78 1.32
C LEU A 174 -15.10 -3.30 1.10
N GLY A 175 -13.93 -3.82 0.74
CA GLY A 175 -13.68 -5.25 0.48
C GLY A 175 -14.35 -5.82 -0.78
N ASN A 176 -14.96 -5.00 -1.64
CA ASN A 176 -15.72 -5.40 -2.83
C ASN A 176 -15.11 -4.93 -4.17
N GLY A 177 -13.90 -4.36 -4.13
CA GLY A 177 -13.16 -3.76 -5.23
C GLY A 177 -13.34 -2.26 -5.41
N ASN A 178 -14.30 -1.60 -4.74
CA ASN A 178 -14.70 -0.22 -5.06
C ASN A 178 -14.37 0.83 -3.99
N GLY A 179 -13.85 0.45 -2.83
CA GLY A 179 -13.50 1.39 -1.77
C GLY A 179 -12.14 2.07 -1.98
N ASP A 180 -12.00 3.22 -1.33
CA ASP A 180 -10.83 4.09 -1.37
C ASP A 180 -10.57 4.76 0.00
N ALA A 181 -9.58 5.66 0.07
CA ALA A 181 -9.31 6.46 1.27
C ALA A 181 -10.09 7.81 1.32
N GLY A 182 -10.96 8.08 0.35
CA GLY A 182 -11.71 9.33 0.22
C GLY A 182 -11.04 10.41 -0.64
N TYR A 183 -9.88 10.13 -1.21
CA TYR A 183 -9.14 11.06 -2.08
C TYR A 183 -8.37 10.34 -3.19
N LYS A 184 -7.89 11.10 -4.18
CA LYS A 184 -7.12 10.60 -5.33
C LYS A 184 -5.64 10.98 -5.18
N LEU A 185 -4.75 10.03 -5.45
CA LEU A 185 -3.32 10.26 -5.52
C LEU A 185 -2.88 10.72 -6.91
N PRO A 186 -1.82 11.55 -7.00
CA PRO A 186 -1.14 11.81 -8.25
C PRO A 186 -0.49 10.52 -8.79
N THR A 187 -0.40 10.39 -10.12
CA THR A 187 0.34 9.27 -10.73
C THR A 187 1.84 9.56 -10.69
N GLU A 188 2.62 8.66 -10.08
CA GLU A 188 4.08 8.68 -10.08
C GLU A 188 4.59 7.59 -11.03
N ARG A 189 5.25 7.99 -12.13
CA ARG A 189 5.87 7.05 -13.08
C ARG A 189 7.34 6.90 -12.77
N ASN A 190 7.84 5.68 -12.78
CA ASN A 190 9.25 5.35 -12.58
C ASN A 190 9.63 4.15 -13.46
N ALA A 191 10.91 3.75 -13.39
CA ALA A 191 11.47 2.67 -14.20
C ALA A 191 11.39 1.28 -13.52
N VAL A 192 10.67 1.15 -12.40
CA VAL A 192 10.53 -0.15 -11.72
C VAL A 192 9.71 -1.08 -12.61
N HIS A 193 10.28 -2.25 -12.91
CA HIS A 193 9.63 -3.27 -13.73
C HIS A 193 8.68 -4.10 -12.87
N PHE A 194 7.61 -4.60 -13.46
CA PHE A 194 6.58 -5.39 -12.77
C PHE A 194 6.94 -6.88 -12.75
N ASP A 195 8.09 -7.23 -12.17
CA ASP A 195 8.44 -8.63 -11.92
C ASP A 195 7.59 -9.22 -10.77
N ALA A 196 7.64 -10.53 -10.54
CA ALA A 196 6.97 -11.14 -9.39
C ALA A 196 7.49 -10.57 -8.06
N GLY A 197 6.57 -10.22 -7.15
CA GLY A 197 6.87 -9.66 -5.83
C GLY A 197 6.91 -8.12 -5.76
N ILE A 198 6.58 -7.43 -6.85
CA ILE A 198 6.49 -5.97 -6.91
C ILE A 198 5.16 -5.49 -6.36
N VAL A 199 5.21 -4.46 -5.52
CA VAL A 199 4.03 -3.79 -4.96
C VAL A 199 3.76 -2.49 -5.68
N ALA A 200 2.54 -2.30 -6.16
CA ALA A 200 2.13 -1.10 -6.86
C ALA A 200 0.68 -0.71 -6.55
N MET A 201 0.34 0.55 -6.84
CA MET A 201 -1.01 1.06 -6.62
C MET A 201 -1.99 0.57 -7.67
N ALA A 202 -3.12 0.07 -7.22
CA ALA A 202 -4.24 -0.20 -8.11
C ALA A 202 -4.83 1.13 -8.60
N LYS A 203 -5.36 1.13 -9.82
CA LYS A 203 -6.06 2.28 -10.42
C LYS A 203 -7.52 1.92 -10.62
N SER A 204 -8.40 2.88 -10.33
CA SER A 204 -9.79 2.79 -10.73
C SER A 204 -9.93 2.85 -12.25
N SER A 205 -11.15 2.62 -12.76
CA SER A 205 -11.47 2.80 -14.18
C SER A 205 -11.17 4.21 -14.70
N ALA A 206 -11.18 5.21 -13.82
CA ALA A 206 -10.79 6.59 -14.14
C ALA A 206 -9.26 6.81 -14.16
N GLY A 207 -8.45 5.76 -14.00
CA GLY A 207 -6.99 5.82 -14.04
C GLY A 207 -6.33 6.42 -12.80
N VAL A 208 -7.05 6.55 -11.69
CA VAL A 208 -6.58 7.19 -10.44
C VAL A 208 -6.42 6.18 -9.32
N SER A 209 -5.42 6.39 -8.46
CA SER A 209 -5.11 5.54 -7.30
C SER A 209 -5.52 6.21 -6.00
N SER A 210 -5.68 5.42 -4.93
CA SER A 210 -6.01 5.90 -3.59
C SER A 210 -5.38 5.01 -2.52
N SER A 211 -6.11 4.06 -1.94
CA SER A 211 -5.62 3.12 -0.91
C SER A 211 -5.30 1.72 -1.44
N GLN A 212 -5.95 1.31 -2.53
CA GLN A 212 -5.79 -0.03 -3.06
C GLN A 212 -4.43 -0.25 -3.70
N PHE A 213 -3.83 -1.40 -3.42
CA PHE A 213 -2.55 -1.84 -3.95
C PHE A 213 -2.63 -3.29 -4.41
N PHE A 214 -1.66 -3.72 -5.20
CA PHE A 214 -1.50 -5.11 -5.59
C PHE A 214 -0.05 -5.55 -5.49
N ILE A 215 0.13 -6.85 -5.28
CA ILE A 215 1.40 -7.57 -5.31
C ILE A 215 1.38 -8.42 -6.59
N THR A 216 2.36 -8.26 -7.46
CA THR A 216 2.50 -9.11 -8.66
C THR A 216 2.93 -10.53 -8.27
N LEU A 217 2.32 -11.52 -8.93
CA LEU A 217 2.62 -12.95 -8.72
C LEU A 217 3.39 -13.56 -9.89
N ALA A 218 3.51 -12.84 -10.99
CA ALA A 218 4.32 -13.14 -12.17
C ALA A 218 4.71 -11.81 -12.87
N PRO A 219 5.71 -11.84 -13.77
CA PRO A 219 6.04 -10.70 -14.65
C PRO A 219 4.91 -10.28 -15.60
#